data_AF-A0A401ZY81-F1
#
_entry.id   AF-A0A401ZY81-F1
#
_cell.length_a   1.000
_cell.length_b   1.000
_cell.length_c   1.000
_cell.angle_alpha   90.00
_cell.angle_beta   90.00
_cell.angle_gamma   90.00
#
_symmetry.space_group_name_H-M   'P 1'
#
loop_
_entity.id
_entity.type
_entity.pdbx_description
1 polymer ?
#
loop_
_entity_poly.entity_id
_entity_poly.type
_entity_poly.pdbx_seq_one_letter_code
_entity_poly.pdbx_strand_id
1 'polypeptide(L)'
;MNKNILLSEQTPDIQETQINETGFDEILFFSIFMALGSLVVYGLLALIEALSLLWSPLSIPGYLLLLVLSAFIMYVYLAEGDFTKHENSSFHLSMSLLCIIVTVVSFSQLSRQLALTLGGFAAAQNGYWHWLRFGISHLLDSALFNLPSDYNWNLSEIEPTNFWTRTYVFLYDLSVQIFVVAVVLQRLQFTRQHWSMRKTARYRTYFHYLLARARTWILLFVWGLPILFFLGVTANDGISLHGVLTTLKVGTPVVFTLWLLWYSLLALSLRGRWNRLLALGVSLACIGSLTFTFPAFVAFLTSH
;
A
#
# COMPACT_ATOMS: atom_id res chain seq x y z
N MET A 1 -56.29 -32.70 -11.90
CA MET A 1 -56.15 -31.31 -12.36
C MET A 1 -54.67 -30.98 -12.34
N ASN A 2 -54.06 -30.99 -13.52
CA ASN A 2 -52.63 -30.79 -13.78
C ASN A 2 -52.24 -29.32 -13.57
N LYS A 3 -51.11 -29.06 -12.91
CA LYS A 3 -50.29 -27.85 -13.15
C LYS A 3 -48.83 -28.13 -12.77
N ASN A 4 -48.08 -28.54 -13.79
CA ASN A 4 -46.68 -28.24 -14.08
C ASN A 4 -45.87 -27.65 -12.92
N ILE A 5 -45.16 -28.50 -12.20
CA ILE A 5 -43.92 -28.14 -11.52
C ILE A 5 -42.81 -28.57 -12.48
N LEU A 6 -42.53 -27.71 -13.47
CA LEU A 6 -41.39 -27.84 -14.36
C LEU A 6 -40.57 -26.55 -14.23
N LEU A 7 -39.33 -26.76 -13.80
CA LEU A 7 -38.15 -26.00 -14.23
C LEU A 7 -38.13 -24.50 -13.89
N SER A 8 -37.56 -24.18 -12.74
CA SER A 8 -36.55 -23.11 -12.69
C SER A 8 -35.31 -23.63 -11.96
N GLU A 9 -34.70 -24.65 -12.54
CA GLU A 9 -33.29 -24.94 -12.35
C GLU A 9 -32.51 -23.83 -13.08
N GLN A 10 -32.50 -22.63 -12.51
CA GLN A 10 -31.60 -21.57 -12.93
C GLN A 10 -30.20 -21.98 -12.45
N THR A 11 -29.49 -22.60 -13.39
CA THR A 11 -28.05 -22.87 -13.41
C THR A 11 -27.24 -21.85 -12.60
N PRO A 12 -26.50 -22.26 -11.55
CA PRO A 12 -25.55 -21.40 -10.84
C PRO A 12 -24.36 -20.98 -11.72
N ASP A 13 -24.17 -21.61 -12.88
CA ASP A 13 -23.07 -21.33 -13.80
C ASP A 13 -23.10 -19.89 -14.34
N ILE A 14 -24.28 -19.29 -14.57
CA ILE A 14 -24.39 -17.93 -15.13
C ILE A 14 -23.89 -16.86 -14.14
N GLN A 15 -24.02 -17.10 -12.83
CA GLN A 15 -23.48 -16.19 -11.81
C GLN A 15 -21.95 -16.32 -11.65
N GLU A 16 -21.38 -17.51 -11.85
CA GLU A 16 -19.92 -17.70 -11.73
C GLU A 16 -19.15 -17.16 -12.95
N THR A 17 -19.74 -17.14 -14.15
CA THR A 17 -19.16 -16.43 -15.30
C THR A 17 -19.20 -14.91 -15.12
N GLN A 18 -20.33 -14.36 -14.66
CA GLN A 18 -20.46 -12.91 -14.43
C GLN A 18 -19.53 -12.39 -13.32
N ILE A 19 -19.33 -13.13 -12.22
CA ILE A 19 -18.39 -12.72 -11.14
C ILE A 19 -16.92 -12.78 -11.61
N ASN A 20 -16.61 -13.67 -12.57
CA ASN A 20 -15.26 -13.79 -13.11
C ASN A 20 -14.93 -12.73 -14.15
N GLU A 21 -15.90 -12.31 -14.96
CA GLU A 21 -15.76 -11.21 -15.94
C GLU A 21 -15.67 -9.85 -15.22
N THR A 22 -16.55 -9.56 -14.26
CA THR A 22 -16.52 -8.27 -13.53
C THR A 22 -15.24 -8.10 -12.72
N GLY A 23 -14.73 -9.17 -12.10
CA GLY A 23 -13.46 -9.12 -11.37
C GLY A 23 -12.23 -8.93 -12.27
N PHE A 24 -12.28 -9.37 -13.52
CA PHE A 24 -11.22 -9.10 -14.50
C PHE A 24 -11.27 -7.66 -14.98
N ASP A 25 -12.47 -7.15 -15.27
CA ASP A 25 -12.71 -5.77 -15.67
C ASP A 25 -12.31 -4.79 -14.56
N GLU A 26 -12.56 -5.09 -13.28
CA GLU A 26 -12.12 -4.28 -12.14
C GLU A 26 -10.60 -4.22 -11.99
N ILE A 27 -9.89 -5.34 -12.18
CA ILE A 27 -8.42 -5.39 -12.09
C ILE A 27 -7.78 -4.66 -13.27
N LEU A 28 -8.35 -4.82 -14.47
CA LEU A 28 -7.88 -4.15 -15.68
C LEU A 28 -8.14 -2.64 -15.58
N PHE A 29 -9.34 -2.23 -15.12
CA PHE A 29 -9.68 -0.85 -14.84
C PHE A 29 -8.76 -0.23 -13.79
N PHE A 30 -8.52 -0.93 -12.67
CA PHE A 30 -7.55 -0.51 -11.66
C PHE A 30 -6.16 -0.31 -12.26
N SER A 31 -5.68 -1.25 -13.07
CA SER A 31 -4.34 -1.21 -13.66
C SER A 31 -4.19 -0.05 -14.65
N ILE A 32 -5.18 0.17 -15.52
CA ILE A 32 -5.21 1.29 -16.46
C ILE A 32 -5.25 2.61 -15.70
N PHE A 33 -6.15 2.71 -14.72
CA PHE A 33 -6.34 3.94 -13.97
C PHE A 33 -5.10 4.31 -13.15
N MET A 34 -4.47 3.33 -12.53
CA MET A 34 -3.20 3.53 -11.83
C MET A 34 -2.06 3.90 -12.78
N ALA A 35 -1.96 3.27 -13.95
CA ALA A 35 -0.94 3.62 -14.96
C ALA A 35 -1.12 5.07 -15.43
N LEU A 36 -2.34 5.46 -15.79
CA LEU A 36 -2.66 6.81 -16.25
C LEU A 36 -2.48 7.85 -15.13
N GLY A 37 -2.95 7.53 -13.93
CA GLY A 37 -2.76 8.36 -12.73
C GLY A 37 -1.28 8.54 -12.39
N SER A 38 -0.48 7.49 -12.48
CA SER A 38 0.97 7.58 -12.28
C SER A 38 1.64 8.48 -13.31
N LEU A 39 1.24 8.41 -14.59
CA LEU A 39 1.77 9.29 -15.64
C LEU A 39 1.46 10.76 -15.35
N VAL A 40 0.23 11.07 -14.94
CA VAL A 40 -0.16 12.44 -14.54
C VAL A 40 0.66 12.92 -13.35
N VAL A 41 0.79 12.08 -12.32
CA VAL A 41 1.59 12.39 -11.13
C VAL A 41 3.05 12.64 -11.48
N TYR A 42 3.67 11.78 -12.29
CA TYR A 42 5.05 11.96 -12.72
C TYR A 42 5.22 13.20 -13.59
N GLY A 43 4.26 13.50 -14.47
CA GLY A 43 4.25 14.73 -15.25
C GLY A 43 4.19 15.99 -14.37
N LEU A 44 3.35 15.99 -13.33
CA LEU A 44 3.28 17.09 -12.37
C LEU A 44 4.57 17.23 -11.55
N LEU A 45 5.13 16.12 -11.07
CA LEU A 45 6.41 16.13 -10.35
C LEU A 45 7.55 16.64 -11.23
N ALA A 46 7.60 16.22 -12.50
CA ALA A 46 8.60 16.69 -13.46
C ALA A 46 8.43 18.19 -13.78
N LEU A 47 7.19 18.68 -13.84
CA LEU A 47 6.91 20.11 -14.03
C LEU A 47 7.41 20.93 -12.83
N ILE A 48 7.19 20.46 -11.60
CA ILE A 48 7.67 21.12 -10.38
C ILE A 48 9.20 21.10 -10.32
N GLU A 49 9.83 19.98 -10.70
CA GLU A 49 11.28 19.93 -10.76
C GLU A 49 11.84 20.86 -11.85
N ALA A 50 11.17 20.97 -13.01
CA ALA A 50 11.53 21.93 -14.04
C ALA A 50 11.36 23.39 -13.57
N LEU A 51 10.35 23.68 -12.75
CA LEU A 51 10.17 24.96 -12.08
C LEU A 51 11.31 25.25 -11.09
N SER A 52 11.82 24.23 -10.41
CA SER A 52 12.97 24.36 -9.49
C SER A 52 14.25 24.78 -10.21
N LEU A 53 14.44 24.35 -11.47
CA LEU A 53 15.58 24.75 -12.31
C LEU A 53 15.52 26.23 -12.71
N LEU A 54 14.31 26.79 -12.87
CA LEU A 54 14.10 28.20 -13.16
C LEU A 54 14.36 29.05 -11.91
N TRP A 55 13.77 28.66 -10.78
CA TRP A 55 13.98 29.32 -9.49
C TRP A 55 13.70 28.33 -8.36
N SER A 56 14.76 27.89 -7.67
CA SER A 56 14.70 26.89 -6.59
C SER A 56 13.57 27.10 -5.55
N PRO A 57 13.25 28.32 -5.08
CA PRO A 57 12.15 28.50 -4.13
C PRO A 57 10.74 28.32 -4.73
N LEU A 58 10.56 28.32 -6.05
CA LEU A 58 9.25 28.09 -6.68
C LEU A 58 8.76 26.65 -6.55
N SER A 59 9.66 25.67 -6.34
CA SER A 59 9.23 24.29 -6.14
C SER A 59 8.61 24.04 -4.77
N ILE A 60 8.93 24.88 -3.76
CA ILE A 60 8.38 24.78 -2.41
C ILE A 60 6.85 24.90 -2.41
N PRO A 61 6.23 25.97 -2.95
CA PRO A 61 4.77 26.06 -3.02
C PRO A 61 4.17 24.97 -3.91
N GLY A 62 4.87 24.51 -4.95
CA GLY A 62 4.41 23.41 -5.81
C GLY A 62 4.28 22.08 -5.06
N TYR A 63 5.33 21.66 -4.34
CA TYR A 63 5.29 20.44 -3.53
C TYR A 63 4.33 20.57 -2.34
N LEU A 64 4.25 21.74 -1.72
CA LEU A 64 3.29 21.99 -0.64
C LEU A 64 1.85 21.85 -1.13
N LEU A 65 1.53 22.41 -2.30
CA LEU A 65 0.22 22.30 -2.91
C LEU A 65 -0.12 20.83 -3.25
N LEU A 66 0.82 20.08 -3.82
CA LEU A 66 0.62 18.63 -4.06
C LEU A 66 0.40 17.84 -2.76
N LEU A 67 1.16 18.16 -1.71
CA LEU A 67 1.03 17.51 -0.41
C LEU A 67 -0.35 17.78 0.21
N VAL A 68 -0.80 19.04 0.20
CA VAL A 68 -2.13 19.42 0.73
C VAL A 68 -3.24 18.82 -0.13
N LEU A 69 -3.12 18.87 -1.46
CA LEU A 69 -4.13 18.34 -2.37
C LEU A 69 -4.26 16.81 -2.24
N SER A 70 -3.13 16.09 -2.17
CA SER A 70 -3.14 14.64 -1.96
C SER A 70 -3.74 14.26 -0.61
N ALA A 71 -3.40 14.97 0.47
CA ALA A 71 -4.00 14.78 1.78
C ALA A 71 -5.51 15.08 1.77
N PHE A 72 -5.95 16.15 1.10
CA PHE A 72 -7.35 16.51 0.97
C PHE A 72 -8.15 15.46 0.19
N ILE A 73 -7.65 15.04 -0.98
CA ILE A 73 -8.27 13.99 -1.79
C ILE A 73 -8.40 12.70 -0.98
N MET A 74 -7.33 12.32 -0.28
CA MET A 74 -7.30 11.14 0.57
C MET A 74 -8.31 11.24 1.74
N TYR A 75 -8.45 12.42 2.35
CA TYR A 75 -9.48 12.68 3.36
C TYR A 75 -10.90 12.57 2.79
N VAL A 76 -11.17 13.18 1.63
CA VAL A 76 -12.49 13.11 0.97
C VAL A 76 -12.86 11.66 0.69
N TYR A 77 -11.93 10.86 0.16
CA TYR A 77 -12.20 9.46 -0.12
C TYR A 77 -12.37 8.59 1.14
N LEU A 78 -11.71 8.93 2.25
CA LEU A 78 -11.97 8.27 3.52
C LEU A 78 -13.34 8.65 4.10
N ALA A 79 -13.71 9.93 4.05
CA ALA A 79 -14.97 10.44 4.58
C ALA A 79 -16.19 9.98 3.74
N GLU A 80 -16.02 9.85 2.43
CA GLU A 80 -17.05 9.42 1.49
C GLU A 80 -17.22 7.89 1.46
N GLY A 81 -16.25 7.14 2.00
CA GLY A 81 -16.29 5.68 2.12
C GLY A 81 -17.41 5.13 3.02
N ASP A 82 -18.14 6.00 3.74
CA ASP A 82 -19.36 5.66 4.48
C ASP A 82 -20.65 5.80 3.63
N PHE A 83 -20.61 6.47 2.47
CA PHE A 83 -21.83 6.96 1.80
C PHE A 83 -22.18 6.36 0.43
N THR A 84 -21.28 5.65 -0.26
CA THR A 84 -21.61 5.10 -1.59
C THR A 84 -21.34 3.61 -1.73
N LYS A 85 -22.29 2.93 -2.40
CA LYS A 85 -22.40 1.50 -2.66
C LYS A 85 -21.09 0.89 -3.18
N HIS A 86 -21.00 -0.44 -3.09
CA HIS A 86 -19.98 -1.34 -3.65
C HIS A 86 -19.52 -1.11 -5.11
N GLU A 87 -20.00 -0.08 -5.80
CA GLU A 87 -19.84 0.16 -7.23
C GLU A 87 -18.42 0.57 -7.66
N ASN A 88 -17.55 1.06 -6.77
CA ASN A 88 -16.21 1.55 -7.16
C ASN A 88 -15.07 1.28 -6.16
N SER A 89 -15.12 0.16 -5.42
CA SER A 89 -14.10 -0.13 -4.37
C SER A 89 -12.65 -0.16 -4.89
N SER A 90 -12.44 -0.64 -6.12
CA SER A 90 -11.14 -0.68 -6.78
C SER A 90 -10.62 0.72 -7.12
N PHE A 91 -11.50 1.61 -7.58
CA PHE A 91 -11.16 3.00 -7.88
C PHE A 91 -10.71 3.77 -6.63
N HIS A 92 -11.45 3.64 -5.53
CA HIS A 92 -11.08 4.24 -4.24
C HIS A 92 -9.71 3.76 -3.76
N LEU A 93 -9.45 2.45 -3.84
CA LEU A 93 -8.17 1.88 -3.46
C LEU A 93 -7.02 2.39 -4.33
N SER A 94 -7.22 2.51 -5.65
CA SER A 94 -6.21 3.10 -6.56
C SER A 94 -5.91 4.56 -6.22
N MET A 95 -6.96 5.35 -5.98
CA MET A 95 -6.80 6.77 -5.64
C MET A 95 -6.06 6.94 -4.32
N SER A 96 -6.40 6.14 -3.29
CA SER A 96 -5.68 6.18 -2.01
C SER A 96 -4.21 5.79 -2.16
N LEU A 97 -3.89 4.74 -2.93
CA LEU A 97 -2.50 4.32 -3.15
C LEU A 97 -1.69 5.39 -3.89
N LEU A 98 -2.24 5.97 -4.95
CA LEU A 98 -1.60 7.07 -5.67
C LEU A 98 -1.39 8.28 -4.75
N CYS A 99 -2.39 8.64 -3.94
CA CYS A 99 -2.27 9.75 -3.00
C CYS A 99 -1.17 9.51 -1.99
N ILE A 100 -1.06 8.31 -1.41
CA ILE A 100 0.03 7.96 -0.47
C ILE A 100 1.40 8.16 -1.13
N ILE A 101 1.59 7.65 -2.37
CA ILE A 101 2.85 7.83 -3.10
C ILE A 101 3.15 9.32 -3.32
N VAL A 102 2.15 10.09 -3.78
CA VAL A 102 2.28 11.54 -4.00
C VAL A 102 2.63 12.26 -2.71
N THR A 103 1.97 11.93 -1.59
CA THR A 103 2.22 12.58 -0.30
C THR A 103 3.64 12.30 0.18
N VAL A 104 4.13 11.07 0.09
CA VAL A 104 5.52 10.70 0.46
C VAL A 104 6.54 11.42 -0.42
N VAL A 105 6.36 11.38 -1.73
CA VAL A 105 7.30 12.03 -2.67
C VAL A 105 7.29 13.55 -2.46
N SER A 106 6.11 14.16 -2.28
CA SER A 106 5.98 15.60 -2.06
C SER A 106 6.59 16.02 -0.73
N PHE A 107 6.38 15.26 0.35
CA PHE A 107 7.02 15.49 1.65
C PHE A 107 8.54 15.41 1.54
N SER A 108 9.05 14.37 0.88
CA SER A 108 10.48 14.12 0.67
C SER A 108 11.15 15.26 -0.09
N GLN A 109 10.56 15.67 -1.22
CA GLN A 109 11.12 16.74 -2.04
C GLN A 109 10.92 18.13 -1.43
N LEU A 110 9.81 18.36 -0.72
CA LEU A 110 9.62 19.60 0.03
C LEU A 110 10.69 19.74 1.12
N SER A 111 10.95 18.67 1.87
CA SER A 111 12.01 18.65 2.90
C SER A 111 13.39 18.93 2.30
N ARG A 112 13.71 18.31 1.15
CA ARG A 112 14.95 18.57 0.41
C ARG A 112 15.08 20.03 0.01
N GLN A 113 14.05 20.60 -0.59
CA GLN A 113 14.07 22.00 -1.05
C GLN A 113 14.16 22.97 0.13
N LEU A 114 13.48 22.69 1.24
CA LEU A 114 13.60 23.46 2.48
C LEU A 114 15.02 23.39 3.05
N ALA A 115 15.65 22.21 3.06
CA ALA A 115 17.03 22.04 3.52
C ALA A 115 18.03 22.82 2.65
N LEU A 116 17.86 22.81 1.32
CA LEU A 116 18.75 23.50 0.39
C LEU A 116 18.58 25.03 0.41
N THR A 117 17.36 25.53 0.66
CA THR A 117 17.05 26.98 0.57
C THR A 117 17.05 27.70 1.92
N LEU A 118 16.52 27.06 2.96
CA LEU A 118 16.31 27.66 4.29
C LEU A 118 17.13 26.96 5.39
N GLY A 119 17.72 25.80 5.10
CA GLY A 119 18.46 24.99 6.07
C GLY A 119 17.54 24.27 7.07
N GLY A 120 18.08 23.91 8.24
CA GLY A 120 17.32 23.29 9.33
C GLY A 120 17.26 21.75 9.30
N PHE A 121 18.05 21.13 8.43
CA PHE A 121 18.30 19.69 8.43
C PHE A 121 19.82 19.45 8.45
N ALA A 122 20.27 18.52 9.29
CA ALA A 122 21.59 17.94 9.19
C ALA A 122 21.49 16.75 8.25
N ALA A 123 22.14 16.81 7.10
CA ALA A 123 22.14 15.74 6.11
C ALA A 123 23.59 15.43 5.71
N ALA A 124 23.99 14.17 5.82
CA ALA A 124 25.28 13.72 5.33
C ALA A 124 25.34 13.71 3.79
N GLN A 125 24.18 13.51 3.13
CA GLN A 125 24.06 13.42 1.68
C GLN A 125 22.81 14.16 1.16
N ASN A 126 22.96 14.88 0.05
CA ASN A 126 21.89 15.72 -0.54
C ASN A 126 21.22 15.10 -1.78
N GLY A 127 21.52 13.83 -2.08
CA GLY A 127 20.96 13.11 -3.22
C GLY A 127 19.45 12.91 -3.11
N TYR A 128 18.75 12.95 -4.25
CA TYR A 128 17.29 12.73 -4.33
C TYR A 128 16.83 11.48 -3.56
N TRP A 129 17.59 10.39 -3.67
CA TRP A 129 17.25 9.10 -3.07
C TRP A 129 17.31 9.10 -1.54
N HIS A 130 18.23 9.83 -0.91
CA HIS A 130 18.29 9.95 0.55
C HIS A 130 17.09 10.69 1.11
N TRP A 131 16.65 11.74 0.41
CA TRP A 131 15.44 12.49 0.79
C TRP A 131 14.18 11.66 0.59
N LEU A 132 14.12 10.82 -0.45
CA LEU A 132 13.02 9.88 -0.63
C LEU A 132 13.03 8.79 0.47
N ARG A 133 14.20 8.26 0.81
CA ARG A 133 14.40 7.30 1.92
C ARG A 133 13.93 7.91 3.25
N PHE A 134 14.21 9.20 3.49
CA PHE A 134 13.72 9.94 4.65
C PHE A 134 12.19 10.05 4.69
N GLY A 135 11.51 10.34 3.58
CA GLY A 135 10.05 10.33 3.58
C GLY A 135 9.45 8.94 3.80
N ILE A 136 10.06 7.90 3.23
CA ILE A 136 9.62 6.52 3.42
C ILE A 136 9.84 6.06 4.87
N SER A 137 10.97 6.42 5.50
CA SER A 137 11.24 6.04 6.90
C SER A 137 10.20 6.64 7.84
N HIS A 138 9.85 7.92 7.68
CA HIS A 138 8.80 8.57 8.47
C HIS A 138 7.41 7.99 8.24
N LEU A 139 7.06 7.65 6.98
CA LEU A 139 5.82 6.93 6.70
C LEU A 139 5.79 5.56 7.39
N LEU A 140 6.88 4.79 7.30
CA LEU A 140 6.96 3.44 7.87
C LEU A 140 6.95 3.46 9.39
N ASP A 141 7.69 4.37 10.03
CA ASP A 141 7.72 4.51 11.49
C ASP A 141 6.32 4.85 12.02
N SER A 142 5.63 5.77 11.34
CA SER A 142 4.24 6.14 11.66
C SER A 142 3.23 5.02 11.38
N ALA A 143 3.38 4.26 10.29
CA ALA A 143 2.45 3.20 9.91
C ALA A 143 2.65 1.88 10.68
N LEU A 144 3.87 1.62 11.13
CA LEU A 144 4.25 0.40 11.86
C LEU A 144 4.28 0.62 13.39
N PHE A 145 3.73 1.72 13.90
CA PHE A 145 3.67 2.03 15.34
C PHE A 145 5.06 2.02 15.99
N ASN A 146 6.02 2.73 15.39
CA ASN A 146 7.38 2.86 15.91
C ASN A 146 8.15 1.54 16.03
N LEU A 147 7.66 0.44 15.44
CA LEU A 147 8.44 -0.80 15.34
C LEU A 147 9.84 -0.54 14.79
N PRO A 148 10.02 0.24 13.71
CA PRO A 148 11.34 0.54 13.19
C PRO A 148 12.26 1.20 14.23
N SER A 149 11.80 2.25 14.89
CA SER A 149 12.60 2.93 15.92
C SER A 149 12.87 2.05 17.15
N ASP A 150 11.94 1.18 17.56
CA ASP A 150 12.13 0.22 18.66
C ASP A 150 13.25 -0.81 18.36
N TYR A 151 13.48 -1.12 17.10
CA TYR A 151 14.61 -1.97 16.66
C TYR A 151 15.87 -1.17 16.28
N ASN A 152 15.96 0.11 16.68
CA ASN A 152 17.03 1.04 16.30
C ASN A 152 17.20 1.20 14.78
N TRP A 153 16.12 1.06 14.01
CA TRP A 153 16.13 1.27 12.56
C TRP A 153 16.08 2.77 12.24
N ASN A 154 17.18 3.49 12.48
CA ASN A 154 17.33 4.83 11.96
C ASN A 154 17.72 4.75 10.48
N LEU A 155 16.72 4.62 9.61
CA LEU A 155 16.91 4.43 8.16
C LEU A 155 17.39 5.70 7.44
N SER A 156 17.46 6.85 8.10
CA SER A 156 17.83 8.11 7.47
C SER A 156 19.00 8.79 8.18
N GLU A 157 20.04 9.13 7.42
CA GLU A 157 21.17 10.00 7.83
C GLU A 157 20.77 11.50 7.89
N ILE A 158 19.48 11.80 7.86
CA ILE A 158 18.91 13.14 7.78
C ILE A 158 18.14 13.41 9.07
N GLU A 159 18.52 14.46 9.77
CA GLU A 159 17.89 14.85 11.04
C GLU A 159 17.41 16.30 11.02
N PRO A 160 16.18 16.58 11.48
CA PRO A 160 15.69 17.94 11.64
C PRO A 160 16.37 18.63 12.83
N THR A 161 17.13 19.70 12.57
CA THR A 161 17.92 20.41 13.60
C THR A 161 17.15 21.53 14.28
N ASN A 162 16.26 22.19 13.55
CA ASN A 162 15.62 23.43 14.00
C ASN A 162 14.17 23.19 14.44
N PHE A 163 13.64 24.08 15.29
CA PHE A 163 12.27 23.96 15.80
C PHE A 163 11.21 23.85 14.70
N TRP A 164 11.35 24.62 13.61
CA TRP A 164 10.39 24.62 12.50
C TRP A 164 10.42 23.34 11.68
N THR A 165 11.60 22.78 11.41
CA THR A 165 11.73 21.53 10.65
C THR A 165 11.28 20.34 11.49
N ARG A 166 11.54 20.35 12.81
CA ARG A 166 10.99 19.36 13.75
C ARG A 166 9.47 19.42 13.82
N THR A 167 8.90 20.62 13.92
CA THR A 167 7.44 20.80 13.94
C THR A 167 6.80 20.32 12.63
N TYR A 168 7.43 20.60 11.49
CA TYR A 168 6.95 20.14 10.19
C TYR A 168 6.94 18.62 10.07
N VAL A 169 8.04 17.95 10.43
CA VAL A 169 8.14 16.48 10.44
C VAL A 169 7.11 15.88 11.41
N PHE A 170 6.98 16.45 12.61
CA PHE A 170 5.96 16.03 13.57
C PHE A 170 4.53 16.13 13.03
N LEU A 171 4.18 17.23 12.33
CA LEU A 171 2.86 17.39 11.73
C LEU A 171 2.61 16.35 10.63
N TYR A 172 3.63 16.01 9.85
CA TYR A 172 3.56 14.93 8.87
C TYR A 172 3.29 13.58 9.55
N ASP A 173 4.09 13.20 10.54
CA ASP A 173 3.94 11.94 11.28
C ASP A 173 2.56 11.85 11.95
N LEU A 174 2.12 12.93 12.60
CA LEU A 174 0.79 13.03 13.20
C LEU A 174 -0.32 12.83 12.16
N SER A 175 -0.18 13.43 10.97
CA SER A 175 -1.16 13.28 9.89
C SER A 175 -1.24 11.85 9.37
N VAL A 176 -0.10 11.17 9.22
CA VAL A 176 -0.03 9.77 8.80
C VAL A 176 -0.65 8.86 9.86
N GLN A 177 -0.35 9.10 11.15
CA GLN A 177 -0.93 8.30 12.23
C GLN A 177 -2.45 8.44 12.31
N ILE A 178 -2.98 9.67 12.22
CA ILE A 178 -4.43 9.92 12.18
C ILE A 178 -5.05 9.20 10.98
N PHE A 179 -4.40 9.26 9.81
CA PHE A 179 -4.83 8.56 8.61
C PHE A 179 -4.87 7.03 8.80
N VAL A 180 -3.80 6.44 9.35
CA VAL A 180 -3.73 4.99 9.63
C VAL A 180 -4.82 4.57 10.60
N VAL A 181 -5.04 5.33 11.68
CA VAL A 181 -6.11 5.07 12.65
C VAL A 181 -7.48 5.14 11.97
N ALA A 182 -7.73 6.16 11.14
CA ALA A 182 -8.98 6.31 10.40
C ALA A 182 -9.23 5.11 9.47
N VAL A 183 -8.21 4.67 8.73
CA VAL A 183 -8.28 3.48 7.85
C VAL A 183 -8.57 2.23 8.67
N VAL A 184 -7.88 2.01 9.80
CA VAL A 184 -8.09 0.85 10.66
C VAL A 184 -9.51 0.83 11.22
N LEU A 185 -10.01 1.97 11.71
CA LEU A 185 -11.38 2.10 12.20
C LEU A 185 -12.42 1.81 11.11
N GLN A 186 -12.23 2.38 9.92
CA GLN A 186 -13.09 2.12 8.77
C GLN A 186 -13.11 0.62 8.40
N ARG A 187 -11.93 -0.03 8.36
CA ARG A 187 -11.83 -1.47 8.08
C ARG A 187 -12.44 -2.34 9.16
N LEU A 188 -12.33 -1.95 10.43
CA LEU A 188 -13.00 -2.62 11.54
C LEU A 188 -14.53 -2.53 11.42
N GLN A 189 -15.06 -1.35 11.10
CA GLN A 189 -16.50 -1.15 10.88
C GLN A 189 -17.02 -1.98 9.69
N PHE A 190 -16.31 -1.96 8.57
CA PHE A 190 -16.63 -2.80 7.41
C PHE A 190 -16.61 -4.29 7.74
N THR A 191 -15.59 -4.74 8.47
CA THR A 191 -15.47 -6.14 8.90
C THR A 191 -16.63 -6.53 9.82
N ARG A 192 -17.03 -5.65 10.74
CA ARG A 192 -18.19 -5.84 11.62
C ARG A 192 -19.49 -5.98 10.83
N GLN A 193 -19.71 -5.16 9.81
CA GLN A 193 -20.87 -5.26 8.90
C GLN A 193 -20.84 -6.55 8.08
N HIS A 194 -19.67 -6.96 7.57
CA HIS A 194 -19.54 -8.23 6.85
C HIS A 194 -19.78 -9.43 7.76
N TRP A 195 -19.33 -9.38 9.02
CA TRP A 195 -19.56 -10.44 9.99
C TRP A 195 -21.05 -10.62 10.32
N SER A 196 -21.84 -9.54 10.35
CA SER A 196 -23.28 -9.67 10.58
C SER A 196 -24.02 -10.31 9.39
N MET A 197 -23.51 -10.16 8.16
CA MET A 197 -24.08 -10.75 6.94
C MET A 197 -23.64 -12.21 6.66
N ARG A 198 -22.66 -12.75 7.40
CA ARG A 198 -22.07 -14.10 7.16
C ARG A 198 -22.99 -15.29 7.45
N LYS A 199 -24.21 -15.10 7.94
CA LYS A 199 -25.11 -16.21 8.30
C LYS A 199 -25.59 -17.05 7.09
N THR A 200 -25.33 -16.62 5.85
CA THR A 200 -25.85 -17.23 4.61
C THR A 200 -24.80 -17.77 3.63
N ALA A 201 -23.51 -17.81 3.98
CA ALA A 201 -22.47 -18.26 3.04
C ALA A 201 -22.47 -19.78 2.77
N ARG A 202 -22.45 -20.16 1.48
CA ARG A 202 -22.33 -21.55 0.97
C ARG A 202 -21.01 -22.20 1.40
N TYR A 203 -21.01 -23.53 1.47
CA TYR A 203 -19.79 -24.34 1.65
C TYR A 203 -18.83 -24.11 0.47
N ARG A 204 -17.68 -23.48 0.72
CA ARG A 204 -16.53 -23.44 -0.21
C ARG A 204 -15.33 -24.10 0.46
N THR A 205 -14.57 -24.87 -0.30
CA THR A 205 -13.32 -25.50 0.16
C THR A 205 -12.20 -24.47 0.24
N TYR A 206 -11.28 -24.63 1.19
CA TYR A 206 -10.15 -23.73 1.43
C TYR A 206 -9.30 -23.48 0.16
N PHE A 207 -9.04 -24.54 -0.62
CA PHE A 207 -8.24 -24.44 -1.83
C PHE A 207 -8.93 -23.61 -2.93
N HIS A 208 -10.23 -23.81 -3.16
CA HIS A 208 -10.99 -22.99 -4.12
C HIS A 208 -11.05 -21.53 -3.70
N TYR A 209 -11.12 -21.26 -2.39
CA TYR A 209 -11.07 -19.90 -1.85
C TYR A 209 -9.72 -19.21 -2.16
N LEU A 210 -8.60 -19.89 -1.95
CA LEU A 210 -7.27 -19.38 -2.27
C LEU A 210 -7.05 -19.20 -3.77
N LEU A 211 -7.45 -20.19 -4.59
CA LEU A 211 -7.28 -20.15 -6.03
C LEU A 211 -8.07 -18.98 -6.66
N ALA A 212 -9.29 -18.73 -6.17
CA ALA A 212 -10.08 -17.57 -6.61
C ALA A 212 -9.40 -16.23 -6.28
N ARG A 213 -8.58 -16.18 -5.23
CA ARG A 213 -7.77 -15.01 -4.85
C ARG A 213 -6.42 -14.96 -5.54
N ALA A 214 -5.99 -16.03 -6.21
CA ALA A 214 -4.71 -16.05 -6.91
C ALA A 214 -4.60 -14.94 -7.98
N ARG A 215 -5.72 -14.45 -8.50
CA ARG A 215 -5.75 -13.30 -9.43
C ARG A 215 -5.17 -12.00 -8.85
N THR A 216 -5.18 -11.85 -7.52
CA THR A 216 -4.52 -10.72 -6.84
C THR A 216 -3.00 -10.75 -6.97
N TRP A 217 -2.41 -11.88 -7.38
CA TRP A 217 -0.99 -11.94 -7.73
C TRP A 217 -0.64 -11.11 -8.95
N ILE A 218 -1.57 -10.94 -9.90
CA ILE A 218 -1.35 -10.06 -11.05
C ILE A 218 -1.13 -8.62 -10.56
N LEU A 219 -1.92 -8.16 -9.59
CA LEU A 219 -1.74 -6.85 -8.95
C LEU A 219 -0.41 -6.77 -8.19
N LEU A 220 -0.05 -7.82 -7.44
CA LEU A 220 1.24 -7.89 -6.73
C LEU A 220 2.44 -7.90 -7.68
N PHE A 221 2.35 -8.54 -8.84
CA PHE A 221 3.42 -8.52 -9.86
C PHE A 221 3.45 -7.20 -10.64
N VAL A 222 2.30 -6.61 -10.95
CA VAL A 222 2.25 -5.34 -11.68
C VAL A 222 2.69 -4.16 -10.79
N TRP A 223 2.43 -4.21 -9.48
CA TRP A 223 2.70 -3.10 -8.55
C TRP A 223 3.75 -3.40 -7.48
N GLY A 224 3.71 -4.59 -6.88
CA GLY A 224 4.71 -4.99 -5.89
C GLY A 224 6.10 -5.11 -6.49
N LEU A 225 6.23 -5.49 -7.77
CA LEU A 225 7.51 -5.62 -8.46
C LEU A 225 8.16 -4.26 -8.74
N PRO A 226 7.44 -3.22 -9.22
CA PRO A 226 7.94 -1.85 -9.21
C PRO A 226 8.27 -1.31 -7.82
N ILE A 227 7.44 -1.58 -6.80
CA ILE A 227 7.73 -1.12 -5.42
C ILE A 227 9.00 -1.79 -4.88
N LEU A 228 9.17 -3.09 -5.10
CA LEU A 228 10.39 -3.82 -4.76
C LEU A 228 11.59 -3.34 -5.59
N PHE A 229 11.39 -3.00 -6.85
CA PHE A 229 12.41 -2.39 -7.69
C PHE A 229 12.86 -1.05 -7.10
N PHE A 230 11.92 -0.16 -6.76
CA PHE A 230 12.21 1.14 -6.16
C PHE A 230 12.84 1.01 -4.78
N LEU A 231 12.40 0.06 -3.94
CA LEU A 231 13.05 -0.28 -2.67
C LEU A 231 14.51 -0.70 -2.88
N GLY A 232 14.78 -1.47 -3.94
CA GLY A 232 16.14 -1.86 -4.29
C GLY A 232 17.01 -0.72 -4.79
N VAL A 233 16.43 0.20 -5.55
CA VAL A 233 17.10 1.42 -6.00
C VAL A 233 17.39 2.34 -4.82
N THR A 234 16.45 2.50 -3.88
CA THR A 234 16.65 3.30 -2.66
C THR A 234 17.63 2.68 -1.68
N ALA A 235 17.70 1.34 -1.61
CA ALA A 235 18.62 0.65 -0.71
C ALA A 235 20.05 0.54 -1.24
N ASN A 236 20.29 0.83 -2.52
CA ASN A 236 21.63 0.75 -3.13
C ASN A 236 22.11 2.10 -3.69
N ASP A 237 21.46 3.21 -3.30
CA ASP A 237 21.76 4.58 -3.74
C ASP A 237 21.96 4.72 -5.26
N GLY A 238 21.17 3.97 -6.04
CA GLY A 238 21.32 3.94 -7.48
C GLY A 238 20.64 2.75 -8.15
N ILE A 239 20.49 2.85 -9.48
CA ILE A 239 19.93 1.77 -10.29
C ILE A 239 20.99 0.70 -10.46
N SER A 240 21.01 -0.28 -9.55
CA SER A 240 21.83 -1.47 -9.68
C SER A 240 20.96 -2.69 -9.99
N LEU A 241 21.28 -3.37 -11.09
CA LEU A 241 20.59 -4.59 -11.50
C LEU A 241 20.73 -5.68 -10.43
N HIS A 242 21.88 -5.70 -9.75
CA HIS A 242 22.12 -6.55 -8.59
C HIS A 242 21.17 -6.20 -7.44
N GLY A 243 21.09 -4.94 -7.00
CA GLY A 243 20.21 -4.50 -5.91
C GLY A 243 18.74 -4.80 -6.17
N VAL A 244 18.26 -4.59 -7.41
CA VAL A 244 16.91 -4.96 -7.84
C VAL A 244 16.66 -6.47 -7.69
N LEU A 245 17.58 -7.30 -8.17
CA LEU A 245 17.48 -8.76 -8.06
C LEU A 245 17.52 -9.23 -6.60
N THR A 246 18.36 -8.62 -5.76
CA THR A 246 18.42 -8.92 -4.33
C THR A 246 17.11 -8.53 -3.64
N THR A 247 16.54 -7.37 -3.97
CA THR A 247 15.26 -6.92 -3.40
C THR A 247 14.11 -7.82 -3.82
N LEU A 248 14.10 -8.27 -5.08
CA LEU A 248 13.14 -9.25 -5.55
C LEU A 248 13.28 -10.56 -4.79
N LYS A 249 14.51 -11.07 -4.66
CA LYS A 249 14.79 -12.34 -3.97
C LYS A 249 14.38 -12.31 -2.51
N VAL A 250 14.57 -11.18 -1.83
CA VAL A 250 14.35 -11.06 -0.38
C VAL A 250 12.96 -10.53 -0.04
N GLY A 251 12.38 -9.66 -0.87
CA GLY A 251 11.06 -9.06 -0.65
C GLY A 251 9.90 -9.89 -1.16
N THR A 252 10.03 -10.61 -2.28
CA THR A 252 8.93 -11.47 -2.77
C THR A 252 8.50 -12.55 -1.78
N PRO A 253 9.39 -13.24 -1.03
CA PRO A 253 8.98 -14.20 -0.02
C PRO A 253 8.19 -13.56 1.12
N VAL A 254 8.57 -12.36 1.56
CA VAL A 254 7.87 -11.63 2.63
C VAL A 254 6.46 -11.25 2.17
N VAL A 255 6.36 -10.66 0.99
CA VAL A 255 5.07 -10.26 0.40
C VAL A 255 4.16 -11.47 0.17
N PHE A 256 4.71 -12.58 -0.32
CA PHE A 256 4.00 -13.85 -0.47
C PHE A 256 3.49 -14.40 0.85
N THR A 257 4.33 -14.35 1.89
CA THR A 257 3.98 -14.87 3.20
C THR A 257 2.89 -14.00 3.86
N LEU A 258 2.95 -12.68 3.72
CA LEU A 258 1.91 -11.76 4.19
C LEU A 258 0.59 -11.97 3.45
N TRP A 259 0.64 -12.14 2.13
CA TRP A 259 -0.53 -12.43 1.31
C TRP A 259 -1.22 -13.73 1.76
N LEU A 260 -0.46 -14.81 1.92
CA LEU A 260 -0.98 -16.10 2.38
C LEU A 260 -1.54 -16.03 3.79
N LEU A 261 -0.85 -15.34 4.70
CA LEU A 261 -1.30 -15.13 6.07
C LEU A 261 -2.65 -14.40 6.07
N TRP A 262 -2.76 -13.30 5.35
CA TRP A 262 -3.97 -12.49 5.26
C TRP A 262 -5.17 -13.29 4.75
N TYR A 263 -5.02 -13.99 3.62
CA TYR A 263 -6.11 -14.79 3.06
C TYR A 263 -6.42 -16.04 3.88
N SER A 264 -5.43 -16.60 4.59
CA SER A 264 -5.67 -17.70 5.52
C SER A 264 -6.44 -17.27 6.75
N LEU A 265 -6.16 -16.09 7.31
CA LEU A 265 -6.95 -15.49 8.39
C LEU A 265 -8.39 -15.22 7.97
N LEU A 266 -8.61 -14.71 6.76
CA LEU A 266 -9.95 -14.55 6.21
C LEU A 266 -10.66 -15.90 5.98
N ALA A 267 -9.91 -16.93 5.59
CA ALA A 267 -10.44 -18.27 5.38
C ALA A 267 -10.88 -18.98 6.68
N LEU A 268 -10.49 -18.49 7.87
CA LEU A 268 -11.04 -18.97 9.16
C LEU A 268 -12.57 -18.79 9.24
N SER A 269 -13.11 -17.85 8.46
CA SER A 269 -14.54 -17.62 8.36
C SER A 269 -15.30 -18.69 7.55
N LEU A 270 -14.60 -19.58 6.84
CA LEU A 270 -15.23 -20.65 6.07
C LEU A 270 -15.90 -21.68 6.99
N ARG A 271 -17.00 -22.28 6.48
CA ARG A 271 -17.66 -23.43 7.13
C ARG A 271 -16.83 -24.70 6.93
N GLY A 272 -16.82 -25.57 7.94
CA GLY A 272 -16.10 -26.85 7.96
C GLY A 272 -14.88 -26.86 8.87
N ARG A 273 -14.75 -27.88 9.73
CA ARG A 273 -13.63 -28.03 10.68
C ARG A 273 -12.27 -28.13 9.97
N TRP A 274 -12.22 -28.88 8.87
CA TRP A 274 -11.00 -29.06 8.07
C TRP A 274 -10.50 -27.77 7.41
N ASN A 275 -11.40 -26.95 6.87
CA ASN A 275 -11.02 -25.64 6.29
C ASN A 275 -10.40 -24.72 7.35
N ARG A 276 -10.94 -24.73 8.57
CA ARG A 276 -10.40 -23.94 9.69
C ARG A 276 -9.06 -24.44 10.18
N LEU A 277 -8.89 -25.76 10.28
CA LEU A 277 -7.60 -26.37 10.66
C LEU A 277 -6.52 -26.09 9.62
N LEU A 278 -6.85 -26.18 8.33
CA LEU A 278 -5.93 -25.82 7.24
C LEU A 278 -5.58 -24.32 7.27
N ALA A 279 -6.57 -23.45 7.41
CA ALA A 279 -6.35 -22.01 7.53
C ALA A 279 -5.46 -21.64 8.74
N LEU A 280 -5.68 -22.27 9.90
CA LEU A 280 -4.82 -22.10 11.08
C LEU A 280 -3.40 -22.62 10.84
N GLY A 281 -3.27 -23.83 10.27
CA GLY A 281 -1.97 -24.43 9.98
C GLY A 281 -1.14 -23.58 9.01
N VAL A 282 -1.75 -23.07 7.95
CA VAL A 282 -1.10 -22.15 7.00
C VAL A 282 -0.77 -20.81 7.66
N SER A 283 -1.64 -20.28 8.52
CA SER A 283 -1.36 -19.05 9.26
C SER A 283 -0.13 -19.20 10.18
N LEU A 284 -0.04 -20.32 10.92
CA LEU A 284 1.11 -20.62 11.77
C LEU A 284 2.39 -20.82 10.95
N ALA A 285 2.32 -21.54 9.83
CA ALA A 285 3.45 -21.71 8.92
C ALA A 285 3.91 -20.37 8.32
N CYS A 286 2.98 -19.46 8.02
CA CYS A 286 3.31 -18.12 7.53
C CYS A 286 3.95 -17.25 8.61
N ILE A 287 3.48 -17.32 9.86
CA ILE A 287 4.13 -16.63 10.98
C ILE A 287 5.57 -17.15 11.12
N GLY A 288 5.77 -18.48 11.10
CA GLY A 288 7.11 -19.06 11.10
C GLY A 288 7.96 -18.59 9.92
N SER A 289 7.45 -18.63 8.69
CA SER A 289 8.16 -18.14 7.50
C SER A 289 8.53 -16.66 7.61
N LEU A 290 7.66 -15.80 8.15
CA LEU A 290 7.97 -14.39 8.41
C LEU A 290 9.14 -14.24 9.39
N THR A 291 9.24 -15.07 10.44
CA THR A 291 10.38 -14.99 11.36
C THR A 291 11.73 -15.29 10.70
N PHE A 292 11.76 -16.00 9.56
CA PHE A 292 13.00 -16.26 8.81
C PHE A 292 13.23 -15.26 7.66
N THR A 293 12.16 -14.90 6.95
CA THR A 293 12.26 -14.07 5.73
C THR A 293 12.29 -12.58 6.04
N PHE A 294 11.56 -12.14 7.07
CA PHE A 294 11.47 -10.75 7.46
C PHE A 294 12.82 -10.18 7.95
N PRO A 295 13.61 -10.87 8.81
CA PRO A 295 14.92 -10.36 9.20
C PRO A 295 15.90 -10.21 8.04
N ALA A 296 15.88 -11.13 7.07
CA ALA A 296 16.71 -11.01 5.86
C ALA A 296 16.29 -9.81 5.00
N PHE A 297 14.98 -9.56 4.89
CA PHE A 297 14.44 -8.38 4.20
C PHE A 297 14.82 -7.09 4.90
N VAL A 298 14.80 -7.07 6.23
CA VAL A 298 15.26 -5.94 7.04
C VAL A 298 16.78 -5.74 6.87
N ALA A 299 17.57 -6.81 6.91
CA ALA A 299 19.02 -6.74 6.72
C ALA A 299 19.40 -6.16 5.34
N PHE A 300 18.64 -6.51 4.30
CA PHE A 300 18.81 -5.94 2.96
C PHE A 300 18.52 -4.43 2.91
N LEU A 301 17.52 -3.94 3.65
CA LEU A 301 17.20 -2.50 3.70
C LEU A 301 18.20 -1.68 4.53
N THR A 302 19.04 -2.34 5.33
CA THR A 302 19.95 -1.72 6.31
C THR A 302 21.43 -1.91 5.99
N SER A 303 21.79 -2.75 5.02
CA SER A 303 23.19 -3.05 4.71
C SER A 303 23.95 -1.91 4.03
N HIS A 304 23.29 -0.79 3.76
CA HIS A 304 23.82 0.37 3.04
C HIS A 304 23.32 1.69 3.64
#